data_AF-A0A519ECB6-F1
#
_entry.id   AF-A0A519ECB6-F1
#
_cell.length_a   1.000
_cell.length_b   1.000
_cell.length_c   1.000
_cell.angle_alpha   90.00
_cell.angle_beta   90.00
_cell.angle_gamma   90.00
#
_symmetry.space_group_name_H-M   'P 1'
#
loop_
_entity.id
_entity.type
_entity.pdbx_description
1 polymer ?
#
loop_
_entity_poly.entity_id
_entity_poly.type
_entity_poly.pdbx_seq_one_letter_code
_entity_poly.pdbx_strand_id
1 'polypeptide(L)'
;MAAASLFPIDRSRWENMQSLRHYTIRTRLLGLGLLSVLALLLIGGAGLWAMGSSRADFQQYVAQDVGALTQLSEVRAGIGNLRRFEKDMLINIGDDGTVKQAQADWQKTYAGVIRSLDTLSALEMSPEIRSLPPKLKQSLEAYKAGVDDIAKRILNADFVDAAEANRATDAIKAPVLAMDSGVGEMTTAILQEGQDEVRRLGTRELSVRGVLGVVMAIGVALIALLTVLNIRSILAPLAQAVSTTERIARKDLSQPVEVEGADETAAMARGVQGMQASIREVVSGVRSATDSIATASREVAAGAHDLSQRTEQAASNLQATASAMGQLTSSVQHNAASAGEAKALAEQAAEVAVRGVSVVGEVVQTMGKISSSSARIGDIIGTIDGIAFQTNILALNAAVEAARAGEQGRG
;
A
#
# COMPACT_ATOMS: atom_id res chain seq x y z
N MET A 1 -12.39 4.22 23.67
CA MET A 1 -13.42 4.64 22.69
C MET A 1 -13.59 6.15 22.75
N ALA A 2 -12.78 6.93 22.01
CA ALA A 2 -13.00 8.36 21.74
C ALA A 2 -11.87 8.91 20.84
N ALA A 3 -11.83 8.55 19.56
CA ALA A 3 -10.91 9.15 18.57
C ALA A 3 -11.31 8.87 17.11
N ALA A 4 -12.60 8.77 16.78
CA ALA A 4 -13.04 8.29 15.46
C ALA A 4 -13.91 9.27 14.65
N SER A 5 -14.04 10.54 15.03
CA SER A 5 -15.11 11.41 14.46
C SER A 5 -14.67 12.79 13.95
N LEU A 6 -13.46 12.95 13.41
CA LEU A 6 -13.01 14.27 12.93
C LEU A 6 -13.07 14.50 11.41
N PHE A 7 -13.38 13.50 10.58
CA PHE A 7 -13.64 13.75 9.15
C PHE A 7 -14.68 12.75 8.60
N PRO A 8 -15.88 13.19 8.18
CA PRO A 8 -16.77 12.33 7.42
C PRO A 8 -16.11 12.00 6.08
N ILE A 9 -15.78 10.73 5.88
CA ILE A 9 -15.18 10.21 4.64
C ILE A 9 -16.33 10.05 3.63
N ASP A 10 -16.62 11.12 2.90
CA ASP A 10 -17.54 11.09 1.75
C ASP A 10 -16.86 10.36 0.58
N ARG A 11 -17.37 9.17 0.24
CA ARG A 11 -16.86 8.30 -0.85
C ARG A 11 -17.03 8.92 -2.25
N SER A 12 -17.87 9.94 -2.43
CA SER A 12 -18.09 10.55 -3.75
C SER A 12 -16.96 11.50 -4.21
N ARG A 13 -16.13 12.01 -3.28
CA ARG A 13 -15.02 12.92 -3.61
C ARG A 13 -13.75 12.21 -4.08
N TRP A 14 -13.74 10.87 -4.11
CA TRP A 14 -12.54 10.06 -4.39
C TRP A 14 -12.35 9.74 -5.88
N GLU A 15 -13.39 9.86 -6.71
CA GLU A 15 -13.28 9.60 -8.15
C GLU A 15 -12.25 10.53 -8.83
N ASN A 16 -12.18 11.80 -8.40
CA ASN A 16 -11.20 12.75 -8.94
C ASN A 16 -9.76 12.57 -8.40
N MET A 17 -9.55 11.77 -7.34
CA MET A 17 -8.22 11.50 -6.77
C MET A 17 -7.51 10.30 -7.42
N GLN A 18 -8.19 9.55 -8.29
CA GLN A 18 -7.59 8.44 -9.02
C GLN A 18 -6.46 8.90 -9.95
N SER A 19 -6.58 10.09 -10.55
CA SER A 19 -5.56 10.67 -11.43
C SER A 19 -4.19 10.81 -10.75
N LEU A 20 -4.15 11.27 -9.49
CA LEU A 20 -2.89 11.52 -8.77
C LEU A 20 -2.14 10.24 -8.41
N ARG A 21 -2.84 9.11 -8.23
CA ARG A 21 -2.26 7.83 -7.81
C ARG A 21 -1.59 7.04 -8.95
N HIS A 22 -1.62 7.57 -10.17
CA HIS A 22 -0.84 7.03 -11.30
C HIS A 22 0.64 7.43 -11.22
N TYR A 23 0.96 8.48 -10.45
CA TYR A 23 2.32 8.95 -10.25
C TYR A 23 2.88 8.49 -8.91
N THR A 24 4.16 8.18 -8.88
CA THR A 24 4.88 7.87 -7.63
C THR A 24 4.77 9.04 -6.65
N ILE A 25 4.79 8.74 -5.35
CA ILE A 25 4.85 9.74 -4.27
C ILE A 25 6.07 10.63 -4.49
N ARG A 26 7.21 10.03 -4.86
CA ARG A 26 8.44 10.76 -5.17
C ARG A 26 8.24 11.82 -6.26
N THR A 27 7.65 11.45 -7.39
CA THR A 27 7.43 12.39 -8.51
C THR A 27 6.50 13.53 -8.10
N ARG A 28 5.44 13.23 -7.33
CA ARG A 28 4.49 14.25 -6.85
C ARG A 28 5.14 15.23 -5.87
N LEU A 29 5.94 14.75 -4.93
CA LEU A 29 6.65 15.59 -3.96
C LEU A 29 7.73 16.45 -4.64
N LEU A 30 8.50 15.87 -5.56
CA LEU A 30 9.47 16.63 -6.35
C LEU A 30 8.80 17.70 -7.23
N GLY A 31 7.67 17.36 -7.85
CA GLY A 31 6.88 18.30 -8.64
C GLY A 31 6.37 19.49 -7.82
N LEU A 32 5.85 19.23 -6.61
CA LEU A 32 5.39 20.28 -5.69
C LEU A 32 6.55 21.15 -5.17
N GLY A 33 7.70 20.54 -4.86
CA GLY A 33 8.92 21.26 -4.51
C GLY A 33 9.43 22.15 -5.64
N LEU A 34 9.52 21.62 -6.87
CA LEU A 34 9.93 22.38 -8.06
C LEU A 34 8.98 23.55 -8.32
N LEU A 35 7.67 23.31 -8.27
CA LEU A 35 6.65 24.34 -8.44
C LEU A 35 6.79 25.45 -7.39
N SER A 36 7.09 25.10 -6.14
CA SER A 36 7.29 26.07 -5.07
C SER A 36 8.55 26.93 -5.30
N VAL A 37 9.66 26.32 -5.73
CA VAL A 37 10.90 27.04 -6.08
C VAL A 37 10.67 27.96 -7.29
N LEU A 38 10.00 27.47 -8.33
CA LEU A 38 9.67 28.28 -9.51
C LEU A 38 8.77 29.47 -9.15
N ALA A 39 7.77 29.26 -8.29
CA ALA A 39 6.92 30.35 -7.81
C ALA A 39 7.73 31.40 -7.04
N LEU A 40 8.63 30.98 -6.14
CA LEU A 40 9.52 31.89 -5.41
C LEU A 40 10.45 32.68 -6.34
N LEU A 41 11.04 32.02 -7.35
CA LEU A 41 11.91 32.67 -8.32
C LEU A 41 11.13 33.68 -9.19
N LEU A 42 9.92 33.34 -9.62
CA LEU A 42 9.06 34.24 -10.40
C LEU A 42 8.64 35.46 -9.57
N ILE A 43 8.20 35.27 -8.33
CA ILE A 43 7.80 36.37 -7.44
C ILE A 43 9.00 37.25 -7.11
N GLY A 44 10.14 36.64 -6.73
CA GLY A 44 11.37 37.36 -6.42
C GLY A 44 11.91 38.13 -7.62
N GLY A 45 11.93 37.51 -8.80
CA GLY A 45 12.35 38.13 -10.05
C GLY A 45 11.45 39.30 -10.47
N ALA A 46 10.13 39.11 -10.40
CA ALA A 46 9.17 40.18 -10.69
C ALA A 46 9.31 41.36 -9.70
N GLY A 47 9.56 41.07 -8.41
CA GLY A 47 9.82 42.08 -7.40
C GLY A 47 11.09 42.89 -7.68
N LEU A 48 12.20 42.22 -8.02
CA LEU A 48 13.46 42.90 -8.40
C LEU A 48 13.28 43.75 -9.65
N TRP A 49 12.55 43.26 -10.65
CA TRP A 49 12.26 43.99 -11.88
C TRP A 49 11.37 45.23 -11.63
N ALA A 50 10.34 45.10 -10.80
CA ALA A 50 9.49 46.22 -10.39
C ALA A 50 10.28 47.28 -9.61
N MET A 51 11.22 46.87 -8.75
CA MET A 51 12.08 47.79 -8.02
C MET A 51 13.08 48.50 -8.96
N GLY A 52 13.63 47.78 -9.94
CA GLY A 52 14.52 48.34 -10.96
C GLY A 52 13.83 49.38 -11.85
N SER A 53 12.61 49.08 -12.30
CA SER A 53 11.80 50.03 -13.09
C SER A 53 11.40 51.26 -12.28
N SER A 54 10.95 51.10 -11.03
CA SER A 54 10.65 52.23 -10.14
C SER A 54 11.87 53.13 -9.89
N ARG A 55 13.07 52.55 -9.77
CA ARG A 55 14.31 53.34 -9.66
C ARG A 55 14.60 54.14 -10.94
N ALA A 56 14.38 53.56 -12.11
CA ALA A 56 14.57 54.25 -13.39
C ALA A 56 13.56 55.40 -13.57
N ASP A 57 12.28 55.14 -13.30
CA ASP A 57 11.21 56.16 -13.34
C ASP A 57 11.53 57.33 -12.38
N PHE A 58 12.00 57.03 -11.17
CA PHE A 58 12.41 58.06 -10.21
C PHE A 58 13.63 58.87 -10.67
N GLN A 59 14.64 58.23 -11.26
CA GLN A 59 15.80 58.94 -11.82
C GLN A 59 15.40 59.88 -12.95
N GLN A 60 14.45 59.45 -13.79
CA GLN A 60 13.90 60.29 -14.85
C GLN A 60 13.14 61.51 -14.29
N TYR A 61 12.25 61.29 -13.31
CA TYR A 61 11.53 62.37 -12.63
C TYR A 61 12.49 63.42 -12.00
N VAL A 62 13.55 62.96 -11.34
CA VAL A 62 14.56 63.85 -10.76
C VAL A 62 15.35 64.61 -11.86
N ALA A 63 15.72 63.94 -12.95
CA ALA A 63 16.46 64.59 -14.04
C ALA A 63 15.62 65.61 -14.81
N GLN A 64 14.31 65.36 -14.98
CA GLN A 64 13.42 66.17 -15.81
C GLN A 64 12.69 67.23 -14.96
N ASP A 65 11.81 66.84 -14.05
CA ASP A 65 10.91 67.75 -13.35
C ASP A 65 11.62 68.58 -12.27
N VAL A 66 12.47 67.94 -11.45
CA VAL A 66 13.28 68.67 -10.46
C VAL A 66 14.34 69.52 -11.16
N GLY A 67 14.89 69.04 -12.27
CA GLY A 67 15.78 69.81 -13.13
C GLY A 67 15.10 71.07 -13.68
N ALA A 68 13.87 70.94 -14.18
CA ALA A 68 13.09 72.06 -14.71
C ALA A 68 12.75 73.10 -13.65
N LEU A 69 12.31 72.68 -12.46
CA LEU A 69 12.06 73.61 -11.34
C LEU A 69 13.33 74.35 -10.90
N THR A 70 14.48 73.67 -10.91
CA THR A 70 15.77 74.29 -10.59
C THR A 70 16.12 75.38 -11.61
N GLN A 71 16.05 75.05 -12.90
CA GLN A 71 16.33 76.01 -13.98
C GLN A 71 15.33 77.17 -14.00
N LEU A 72 14.06 76.92 -13.70
CA LEU A 72 13.05 77.97 -13.60
C LEU A 72 13.30 78.89 -12.39
N SER A 73 13.77 78.36 -11.27
CA SER A 73 14.21 79.18 -10.13
C SER A 73 15.36 80.12 -10.53
N GLU A 74 16.33 79.63 -11.31
CA GLU A 74 17.41 80.45 -11.87
C GLU A 74 16.89 81.54 -12.81
N VAL A 75 15.92 81.22 -13.68
CA VAL A 75 15.27 82.21 -14.57
C VAL A 75 14.57 83.29 -13.77
N ARG A 76 13.79 82.91 -12.75
CA ARG A 76 13.06 83.86 -11.88
C ARG A 76 14.01 84.78 -11.11
N ALA A 77 15.05 84.21 -10.51
CA ALA A 77 16.08 84.98 -9.81
C ALA A 77 16.85 85.90 -10.78
N GLY A 78 17.15 85.41 -11.98
CA GLY A 78 17.82 86.15 -13.04
C GLY A 78 17.00 87.34 -13.52
N ILE A 79 15.71 87.17 -13.81
CA ILE A 79 14.81 88.28 -14.18
C ILE A 79 14.74 89.34 -13.07
N GLY A 80 14.67 88.91 -11.80
CA GLY A 80 14.75 89.83 -10.67
C GLY A 80 16.05 90.63 -10.63
N ASN A 81 17.19 89.97 -10.86
CA ASN A 81 18.50 90.62 -10.93
C ASN A 81 18.64 91.55 -12.15
N LEU A 82 18.09 91.19 -13.31
CA LEU A 82 18.08 92.08 -14.49
C LEU A 82 17.34 93.38 -14.19
N ARG A 83 16.18 93.29 -13.54
CA ARG A 83 15.43 94.48 -13.09
C ARG A 83 16.20 95.29 -12.06
N ARG A 84 16.93 94.63 -11.15
CA ARG A 84 17.81 95.33 -10.19
C ARG A 84 18.90 96.11 -10.91
N PHE A 85 19.66 95.48 -11.81
CA PHE A 85 20.74 96.14 -12.54
C PHE A 85 20.23 97.22 -13.51
N GLU A 86 19.03 97.05 -14.09
CA GLU A 86 18.35 98.13 -14.82
C GLU A 86 18.14 99.35 -13.92
N LYS A 87 17.62 99.14 -12.70
CA LYS A 87 17.40 100.23 -11.74
C LYS A 87 18.72 100.83 -11.24
N ASP A 88 19.76 100.03 -11.07
CA ASP A 88 21.09 100.52 -10.69
C ASP A 88 21.66 101.47 -11.76
N MET A 89 21.45 101.18 -13.06
CA MET A 89 21.82 102.10 -14.14
C MET A 89 21.03 103.41 -14.09
N LEU A 90 19.73 103.35 -13.76
CA LEU A 90 18.85 104.52 -13.71
C LEU A 90 19.10 105.42 -12.49
N ILE A 91 19.49 104.84 -11.34
CA ILE A 91 19.70 105.58 -10.09
C ILE A 91 21.07 106.28 -10.09
N ASN A 92 22.08 105.69 -10.73
CA ASN A 92 23.46 106.19 -10.73
C ASN A 92 23.81 107.00 -12.00
N ILE A 93 22.82 107.70 -12.59
CA ILE A 93 23.07 108.60 -13.71
C ILE A 93 24.10 109.66 -13.32
N GLY A 94 25.11 109.84 -14.16
CA GLY A 94 26.26 110.72 -13.91
C GLY A 94 27.50 110.02 -13.33
N ASP A 95 27.39 108.75 -12.94
CA ASP A 95 28.53 107.88 -12.61
C ASP A 95 28.70 106.78 -13.68
N ASP A 96 29.43 107.12 -14.75
CA ASP A 96 29.74 106.21 -15.85
C ASP A 96 30.36 104.89 -15.40
N GLY A 97 31.16 104.89 -14.32
CA GLY A 97 31.81 103.70 -13.82
C GLY A 97 30.79 102.70 -13.28
N THR A 98 29.90 103.18 -12.41
CA THR A 98 28.81 102.39 -11.84
C THR A 98 27.81 101.94 -12.90
N VAL A 99 27.46 102.81 -13.86
CA VAL A 99 26.55 102.47 -14.97
C VAL A 99 27.15 101.38 -15.87
N LYS A 100 28.43 101.49 -16.26
CA LYS A 100 29.10 100.46 -17.08
C LYS A 100 29.21 99.13 -16.36
N GLN A 101 29.47 99.14 -15.05
CA GLN A 101 29.50 97.92 -14.25
C GLN A 101 28.11 97.27 -14.18
N ALA A 102 27.06 98.04 -13.88
CA ALA A 102 25.69 97.54 -13.87
C ALA A 102 25.25 97.01 -15.24
N GLN A 103 25.64 97.66 -16.33
CA GLN A 103 25.40 97.17 -17.70
C GLN A 103 26.11 95.84 -17.96
N ALA A 104 27.37 95.69 -17.54
CA ALA A 104 28.13 94.45 -17.71
C ALA A 104 27.50 93.29 -16.89
N ASP A 105 27.12 93.55 -15.64
CA ASP A 105 26.43 92.57 -14.79
C ASP A 105 25.06 92.19 -15.37
N TRP A 106 24.32 93.16 -15.90
CA TRP A 106 23.06 92.93 -16.61
C TRP A 106 23.25 92.00 -17.81
N GLN A 107 24.25 92.25 -18.67
CA GLN A 107 24.54 91.41 -19.83
C GLN A 107 24.94 89.97 -19.44
N LYS A 108 25.73 89.83 -18.37
CA LYS A 108 26.11 88.52 -17.83
C LYS A 108 24.90 87.76 -17.29
N THR A 109 24.03 88.42 -16.53
CA THR A 109 22.78 87.82 -16.03
C THR A 109 21.86 87.44 -17.17
N TYR A 110 21.74 88.27 -18.22
CA TYR A 110 20.92 87.99 -19.40
C TYR A 110 21.38 86.69 -20.08
N ALA A 111 22.68 86.54 -20.31
CA ALA A 111 23.24 85.32 -20.88
C ALA A 111 22.99 84.09 -20.00
N GLY A 112 23.01 84.25 -18.68
CA GLY A 112 22.63 83.20 -17.72
C GLY A 112 21.18 82.78 -17.87
N VAL A 113 20.25 83.74 -17.90
CA VAL A 113 18.81 83.47 -18.07
C VAL A 113 18.53 82.76 -19.40
N ILE A 114 19.15 83.21 -20.49
CA ILE A 114 19.02 82.55 -21.80
C ILE A 114 19.48 81.09 -21.71
N ARG A 115 20.62 80.81 -21.07
CA ARG A 115 21.14 79.45 -20.91
C ARG A 115 20.22 78.57 -20.07
N SER A 116 19.62 79.10 -19.01
CA SER A 116 18.63 78.34 -18.22
C SER A 116 17.37 78.07 -19.04
N LEU A 117 16.91 79.01 -19.88
CA LEU A 117 15.80 78.81 -20.81
C LEU A 117 16.13 77.82 -21.94
N ASP A 118 17.37 77.79 -22.45
CA ASP A 118 17.86 76.76 -23.38
C ASP A 118 17.83 75.38 -22.76
N THR A 119 18.32 75.27 -21.52
CA THR A 119 18.33 74.00 -20.77
C THR A 119 16.89 73.51 -20.55
N LEU A 120 15.97 74.40 -20.14
CA LEU A 120 14.54 74.09 -20.03
C LEU A 120 13.92 73.61 -21.34
N SER A 121 14.31 74.20 -22.47
CA SER A 121 13.81 73.80 -23.80
C SER A 121 14.27 72.40 -24.21
N ALA A 122 15.41 71.94 -23.68
CA ALA A 122 15.99 70.64 -23.97
C ALA A 122 15.46 69.50 -23.07
N LEU A 123 14.76 69.83 -21.97
CA LEU A 123 14.15 68.83 -21.10
C LEU A 123 12.90 68.23 -21.76
N GLU A 124 12.66 66.95 -21.51
CA GLU A 124 11.52 66.23 -22.09
C GLU A 124 10.20 66.53 -21.35
N MET A 125 9.74 67.77 -21.40
CA MET A 125 8.49 68.19 -20.76
C MET A 125 7.27 68.07 -21.69
N SER A 126 6.07 68.29 -21.16
CA SER A 126 4.85 68.37 -21.96
C SER A 126 4.93 69.42 -23.09
N PRO A 127 4.13 69.26 -24.17
CA PRO A 127 4.07 70.23 -25.26
C PRO A 127 3.70 71.64 -24.80
N GLU A 128 2.88 71.75 -23.74
CA GLU A 128 2.49 73.01 -23.12
C GLU A 128 3.71 73.74 -22.57
N ILE A 129 4.51 73.07 -21.73
CA ILE A 129 5.71 73.64 -21.11
C ILE A 129 6.79 73.94 -22.15
N ARG A 130 7.03 73.04 -23.12
CA ARG A 130 8.03 73.28 -24.18
C ARG A 130 7.73 74.52 -25.02
N SER A 131 6.47 74.97 -25.07
CA SER A 131 6.08 76.17 -25.80
C SER A 131 6.40 77.50 -25.07
N LEU A 132 6.70 77.45 -23.76
CA LEU A 132 6.87 78.64 -22.91
C LEU A 132 8.28 79.24 -22.95
N PRO A 133 9.39 78.48 -22.90
CA PRO A 133 10.73 79.06 -22.97
C PRO A 133 10.99 79.94 -24.21
N PRO A 134 10.53 79.59 -25.44
CA PRO A 134 10.67 80.47 -26.60
C PRO A 134 9.93 81.80 -26.45
N LYS A 135 8.73 81.80 -25.85
CA LYS A 135 7.96 83.03 -25.57
C LYS A 135 8.65 83.92 -24.54
N LEU A 136 9.23 83.29 -23.51
CA LEU A 136 10.04 83.99 -22.51
C LEU A 136 11.30 84.60 -23.12
N LYS A 137 12.00 83.87 -24.00
CA LYS A 137 13.16 84.39 -24.75
C LYS A 137 12.79 85.60 -25.60
N GLN A 138 11.68 85.55 -26.32
CA GLN A 138 11.20 86.67 -27.14
C GLN A 138 10.94 87.92 -26.27
N SER A 139 10.33 87.74 -25.10
CA SER A 139 10.05 88.85 -24.17
C SER A 139 11.35 89.39 -23.55
N LEU A 140 12.31 88.50 -23.27
CA LEU A 140 13.62 88.84 -22.73
C LEU A 140 14.49 89.57 -23.77
N GLU A 141 14.41 89.23 -25.05
CA GLU A 141 15.06 89.94 -26.17
C GLU A 141 14.47 91.34 -26.36
N ALA A 142 13.15 91.49 -26.31
CA ALA A 142 12.50 92.79 -26.37
C ALA A 142 12.89 93.68 -25.17
N TYR A 143 12.96 93.08 -23.97
CA TYR A 143 13.46 93.76 -22.77
C TYR A 143 14.91 94.19 -22.94
N LYS A 144 15.78 93.31 -23.44
CA LYS A 144 17.18 93.61 -23.73
C LYS A 144 17.35 94.80 -24.66
N ALA A 145 16.63 94.81 -25.78
CA ALA A 145 16.75 95.87 -26.77
C ALA A 145 16.46 97.26 -26.15
N GLY A 146 15.42 97.36 -25.32
CA GLY A 146 15.09 98.61 -24.66
C GLY A 146 16.02 98.97 -23.49
N VAL A 147 16.52 98.00 -22.72
CA VAL A 147 17.55 98.27 -21.70
C VAL A 147 18.86 98.74 -22.33
N ASP A 148 19.29 98.12 -23.43
CA ASP A 148 20.49 98.55 -24.17
C ASP A 148 20.34 99.97 -24.73
N ASP A 149 19.16 100.34 -25.22
CA ASP A 149 18.85 101.71 -25.66
C ASP A 149 18.95 102.71 -24.50
N ILE A 150 18.30 102.40 -23.38
CA ILE A 150 18.33 103.25 -22.18
C ILE A 150 19.75 103.39 -21.65
N ALA A 151 20.52 102.31 -21.57
CA ALA A 151 21.91 102.34 -21.11
C ALA A 151 22.80 103.20 -22.02
N LYS A 152 22.64 103.09 -23.35
CA LYS A 152 23.36 103.96 -24.31
C LYS A 152 23.02 105.43 -24.10
N ARG A 153 21.72 105.75 -23.93
CA ARG A 153 21.25 107.11 -23.71
C ARG A 153 21.73 107.68 -22.37
N ILE A 154 21.81 106.88 -21.31
CA ILE A 154 22.43 107.29 -20.04
C ILE A 154 23.90 107.64 -20.25
N LEU A 155 24.67 106.77 -20.91
CA LEU A 155 26.11 106.98 -21.13
C LEU A 155 26.43 108.14 -22.10
N ASN A 156 25.49 108.50 -22.97
CA ASN A 156 25.59 109.69 -23.83
C ASN A 156 25.11 110.97 -23.13
N ALA A 157 24.66 110.89 -21.87
CA ALA A 157 24.04 111.98 -21.12
C ALA A 157 22.78 112.57 -21.78
N ASP A 158 21.98 111.72 -22.45
CA ASP A 158 20.73 112.12 -23.11
C ASP A 158 19.56 112.35 -22.11
N PHE A 159 19.74 112.00 -20.84
CA PHE A 159 18.74 112.19 -19.77
C PHE A 159 19.22 113.24 -18.76
N VAL A 160 18.31 114.12 -18.35
CA VAL A 160 18.62 115.17 -17.37
C VAL A 160 18.68 114.63 -15.95
N ASP A 161 17.81 113.67 -15.61
CA ASP A 161 17.74 113.05 -14.29
C ASP A 161 17.20 111.60 -14.33
N ALA A 162 17.25 110.93 -13.18
CA ALA A 162 16.74 109.57 -13.00
C ALA A 162 15.23 109.44 -13.27
N ALA A 163 14.44 110.50 -13.08
CA ALA A 163 13.00 110.46 -13.29
C ALA A 163 12.67 110.43 -14.79
N GLU A 164 13.39 111.20 -15.60
CA GLU A 164 13.28 111.18 -17.06
C GLU A 164 13.71 109.84 -17.65
N ALA A 165 14.85 109.30 -17.20
CA ALA A 165 15.30 107.98 -17.62
C ALA A 165 14.30 106.88 -17.21
N ASN A 166 13.70 106.98 -16.02
CA ASN A 166 12.68 106.03 -15.59
C ASN A 166 11.39 106.13 -16.43
N ARG A 167 10.99 107.31 -16.94
CA ARG A 167 9.87 107.41 -17.90
C ARG A 167 10.17 106.69 -19.21
N ALA A 168 11.42 106.71 -19.68
CA ALA A 168 11.81 105.96 -20.88
C ALA A 168 11.64 104.44 -20.72
N THR A 169 11.60 103.91 -19.49
CA THR A 169 11.32 102.48 -19.22
C THR A 169 9.86 102.07 -19.52
N ASP A 170 8.95 103.01 -19.80
CA ASP A 170 7.56 102.67 -20.16
C ASP A 170 7.50 101.74 -21.38
N ALA A 171 8.43 101.91 -22.34
CA ALA A 171 8.53 101.07 -23.53
C ALA A 171 8.90 99.61 -23.22
N ILE A 172 9.55 99.33 -22.08
CA ILE A 172 10.00 97.99 -21.69
C ILE A 172 9.12 97.33 -20.62
N LYS A 173 8.12 98.03 -20.08
CA LYS A 173 7.20 97.48 -19.07
C LYS A 173 6.42 96.27 -19.58
N ALA A 174 5.90 96.33 -20.81
CA ALA A 174 5.12 95.23 -21.37
C ALA A 174 5.93 93.93 -21.52
N PRO A 175 7.16 93.94 -22.10
CA PRO A 175 8.06 92.78 -22.07
C PRO A 175 8.35 92.24 -20.67
N VAL A 176 8.57 93.10 -19.67
CA VAL A 176 8.82 92.67 -18.28
C VAL A 176 7.61 91.97 -17.66
N LEU A 177 6.41 92.53 -17.83
CA LEU A 177 5.17 91.91 -17.35
C LEU A 177 4.90 90.56 -18.05
N ALA A 178 5.19 90.46 -19.35
CA ALA A 178 5.08 89.21 -20.09
C ALA A 178 6.06 88.13 -19.58
N MET A 179 7.29 88.52 -19.21
CA MET A 179 8.25 87.60 -18.57
C MET A 179 7.76 87.14 -17.18
N ASP A 180 7.30 88.06 -16.32
CA ASP A 180 6.80 87.71 -14.98
C ASP A 180 5.58 86.77 -15.07
N SER A 181 4.63 87.06 -15.97
CA SER A 181 3.47 86.17 -16.22
C SER A 181 3.90 84.82 -16.79
N GLY A 182 4.77 84.81 -17.80
CA GLY A 182 5.22 83.58 -18.43
C GLY A 182 6.00 82.67 -17.47
N VAL A 183 6.80 83.25 -16.57
CA VAL A 183 7.48 82.50 -15.50
C VAL A 183 6.46 81.93 -14.50
N GLY A 184 5.43 82.71 -14.15
CA GLY A 184 4.32 82.24 -13.30
C GLY A 184 3.57 81.07 -13.93
N GLU A 185 3.13 81.23 -15.19
CA GLU A 185 2.45 80.19 -15.98
C GLU A 185 3.30 78.93 -16.09
N MET A 186 4.59 79.06 -16.41
CA MET A 186 5.51 77.92 -16.50
C MET A 186 5.73 77.25 -15.14
N THR A 187 5.78 78.01 -14.05
CA THR A 187 5.87 77.46 -12.68
C THR A 187 4.66 76.59 -12.38
N THR A 188 3.45 77.10 -12.66
CA THR A 188 2.21 76.38 -12.44
C THR A 188 2.14 75.12 -13.31
N ALA A 189 2.51 75.22 -14.59
CA ALA A 189 2.49 74.08 -15.50
C ALA A 189 3.46 72.97 -15.09
N ILE A 190 4.72 73.31 -14.73
CA ILE A 190 5.71 72.33 -14.25
C ILE A 190 5.23 71.66 -12.95
N LEU A 191 4.69 72.44 -12.00
CA LEU A 191 4.19 71.88 -10.74
C LEU A 191 2.98 70.96 -10.94
N GLN A 192 2.09 71.29 -11.88
CA GLN A 192 0.93 70.45 -12.21
C GLN A 192 1.36 69.15 -12.88
N GLU A 193 2.24 69.21 -13.89
CA GLU A 193 2.78 68.03 -14.56
C GLU A 193 3.50 67.10 -13.59
N GLY A 194 4.36 67.64 -12.71
CA GLY A 194 5.03 66.85 -11.67
C GLY A 194 4.06 66.18 -10.69
N GLN A 195 2.96 66.85 -10.31
CA GLN A 195 1.93 66.24 -9.46
C GLN A 195 1.17 65.11 -10.16
N ASP A 196 0.84 65.29 -11.44
CA ASP A 196 0.14 64.28 -12.22
C ASP A 196 1.02 63.07 -12.51
N GLU A 197 2.33 63.28 -12.74
CA GLU A 197 3.29 62.19 -12.89
C GLU A 197 3.45 61.39 -11.59
N VAL A 198 3.57 62.06 -10.43
CA VAL A 198 3.58 61.38 -9.12
C VAL A 198 2.30 60.56 -8.89
N ARG A 199 1.13 61.07 -9.27
CA ARG A 199 -0.14 60.31 -9.19
C ARG A 199 -0.16 59.10 -10.10
N ARG A 200 0.35 59.22 -11.32
CA ARG A 200 0.48 58.12 -12.29
C ARG A 200 1.42 57.03 -11.77
N LEU A 201 2.58 57.42 -11.22
CA LEU A 201 3.53 56.50 -10.59
C LEU A 201 2.90 55.79 -9.39
N GLY A 202 2.18 56.50 -8.51
CA GLY A 202 1.52 55.91 -7.35
C GLY A 202 0.40 54.93 -7.71
N THR A 203 -0.43 55.24 -8.71
CA THR A 203 -1.49 54.33 -9.19
C THR A 203 -0.92 53.08 -9.89
N ARG A 204 0.19 53.24 -10.64
CA ARG A 204 0.94 52.13 -11.24
C ARG A 204 1.55 51.23 -10.16
N GLU A 205 2.16 51.82 -9.13
CA GLU A 205 2.73 51.09 -7.99
C GLU A 205 1.67 50.27 -7.25
N LEU A 206 0.51 50.86 -6.96
CA LEU A 206 -0.63 50.16 -6.35
C LEU A 206 -1.12 49.01 -7.23
N SER A 207 -1.22 49.21 -8.54
CA SER A 207 -1.65 48.18 -9.48
C SER A 207 -0.66 47.02 -9.55
N VAL A 208 0.65 47.31 -9.62
CA VAL A 208 1.72 46.31 -9.62
C VAL A 208 1.73 45.51 -8.32
N ARG A 209 1.62 46.19 -7.16
CA ARG A 209 1.51 45.53 -5.85
C ARG A 209 0.25 44.66 -5.74
N GLY A 210 -0.88 45.15 -6.22
CA GLY A 210 -2.14 44.41 -6.24
C GLY A 210 -2.06 43.14 -7.07
N VAL A 211 -1.55 43.24 -8.30
CA VAL A 211 -1.34 42.08 -9.19
C VAL A 211 -0.37 41.08 -8.57
N LEU A 212 0.78 41.53 -8.04
CA LEU A 212 1.72 40.66 -7.34
C LEU A 212 1.08 39.98 -6.12
N GLY A 213 0.29 40.71 -5.33
CA GLY A 213 -0.45 40.16 -4.19
C GLY A 213 -1.45 39.08 -4.60
N VAL A 214 -2.22 39.30 -5.67
CA VAL A 214 -3.17 38.30 -6.20
C VAL A 214 -2.43 37.07 -6.73
N VAL A 215 -1.34 37.25 -7.49
CA VAL A 215 -0.53 36.13 -8.01
C VAL A 215 0.07 35.32 -6.85
N MET A 216 0.58 35.97 -5.81
CA MET A 216 1.07 35.30 -4.61
C MET A 216 -0.05 34.53 -3.89
N ALA A 217 -1.23 35.14 -3.71
CA ALA A 217 -2.37 34.50 -3.06
C ALA A 217 -2.84 33.25 -3.82
N ILE A 218 -2.94 33.34 -5.15
CA ILE A 218 -3.28 32.20 -6.03
C ILE A 218 -2.19 31.12 -5.94
N GLY A 219 -0.91 31.50 -5.99
CA GLY A 219 0.21 30.56 -5.88
C GLY A 219 0.20 29.80 -4.56
N VAL A 220 0.02 30.49 -3.44
CA VAL A 220 -0.09 29.89 -2.11
C VAL A 220 -1.32 28.99 -2.00
N ALA A 221 -2.49 29.45 -2.47
CA ALA A 221 -3.71 28.65 -2.46
C ALA A 221 -3.57 27.37 -3.28
N LEU A 222 -2.91 27.44 -4.45
CA LEU A 222 -2.66 26.30 -5.32
C LEU A 222 -1.68 25.31 -4.68
N ILE A 223 -0.57 25.78 -4.10
CA ILE A 223 0.37 24.93 -3.36
C ILE A 223 -0.32 24.25 -2.16
N ALA A 224 -1.12 25.00 -1.39
CA ALA A 224 -1.86 24.46 -0.26
C ALA A 224 -2.87 23.39 -0.70
N LEU A 225 -3.64 23.66 -1.76
CA LEU A 225 -4.59 22.71 -2.33
C LEU A 225 -3.89 21.42 -2.78
N LEU A 226 -2.82 21.52 -3.57
CA LEU A 226 -2.06 20.36 -4.05
C LEU A 226 -1.43 19.57 -2.89
N THR A 227 -0.99 20.26 -1.83
CA THR A 227 -0.45 19.63 -0.62
C THR A 227 -1.52 18.81 0.09
N VAL A 228 -2.70 19.39 0.33
CA VAL A 228 -3.83 18.69 0.97
C VAL A 228 -4.27 17.48 0.16
N LEU A 229 -4.34 17.60 -1.17
CA LEU A 229 -4.67 16.48 -2.05
C LEU A 229 -3.62 15.36 -1.98
N ASN A 230 -2.33 15.70 -1.97
CA ASN A 230 -1.24 14.73 -1.81
C ASN A 230 -1.31 14.01 -0.46
N ILE A 231 -1.46 14.75 0.64
CA ILE A 231 -1.57 14.18 1.99
C ILE A 231 -2.73 13.17 2.05
N ARG A 232 -3.91 13.55 1.56
CA ARG A 232 -5.08 12.64 1.54
C ARG A 232 -4.86 11.40 0.68
N SER A 233 -4.20 11.56 -0.46
CA SER A 233 -3.91 10.43 -1.36
C SER A 233 -2.91 9.42 -0.79
N ILE A 234 -2.11 9.82 0.21
CA ILE A 234 -1.11 8.96 0.87
C ILE A 234 -1.66 8.38 2.17
N LEU A 235 -2.25 9.21 3.04
CA LEU A 235 -2.68 8.78 4.38
C LEU A 235 -3.90 7.84 4.34
N ALA A 236 -4.83 8.01 3.40
CA ALA A 236 -6.01 7.17 3.34
C ALA A 236 -5.69 5.70 2.95
N PRO A 237 -4.92 5.42 1.88
CA PRO A 237 -4.50 4.04 1.58
C PRO A 237 -3.62 3.42 2.67
N LEU A 238 -2.77 4.23 3.33
CA LEU A 238 -1.98 3.76 4.48
C LEU A 238 -2.89 3.31 5.64
N ALA A 239 -3.90 4.11 5.99
CA ALA A 239 -4.87 3.73 7.01
C ALA A 239 -5.65 2.45 6.65
N GLN A 240 -6.02 2.29 5.37
CA GLN A 240 -6.68 1.08 4.88
C GLN A 240 -5.76 -0.14 4.99
N ALA A 241 -4.48 -0.02 4.65
CA ALA A 241 -3.50 -1.10 4.79
C ALA A 241 -3.28 -1.50 6.25
N VAL A 242 -3.20 -0.53 7.17
CA VAL A 242 -3.13 -0.80 8.62
C VAL A 242 -4.37 -1.56 9.08
N SER A 243 -5.58 -1.08 8.75
CA SER A 243 -6.83 -1.75 9.15
C SER A 243 -6.95 -3.17 8.59
N THR A 244 -6.46 -3.40 7.37
CA THR A 244 -6.42 -4.72 6.71
C THR A 244 -5.45 -5.65 7.42
N THR A 245 -4.26 -5.16 7.76
CA THR A 245 -3.24 -5.94 8.47
C THR A 245 -3.73 -6.32 9.87
N GLU A 246 -4.41 -5.41 10.57
CA GLU A 246 -5.04 -5.71 11.86
C GLU A 246 -6.16 -6.77 11.75
N ARG A 247 -6.96 -6.74 10.67
CA ARG A 247 -7.97 -7.78 10.41
C ARG A 247 -7.31 -9.15 10.19
N ILE A 248 -6.25 -9.20 9.40
CA ILE A 248 -5.45 -10.41 9.19
C ILE A 248 -4.89 -10.92 10.53
N ALA A 249 -4.37 -10.02 11.38
CA ALA A 249 -3.88 -10.37 12.71
C ALA A 249 -4.98 -10.95 13.63
N ARG A 250 -6.23 -10.50 13.46
CA ARG A 250 -7.42 -11.07 14.11
C ARG A 250 -7.95 -12.34 13.45
N LYS A 251 -7.20 -12.93 12.50
CA LYS A 251 -7.56 -14.14 11.73
C LYS A 251 -8.78 -13.96 10.82
N ASP A 252 -9.19 -12.72 10.55
CA ASP A 252 -10.24 -12.42 9.58
C ASP A 252 -9.63 -12.26 8.18
N LEU A 253 -9.74 -13.32 7.39
CA LEU A 253 -9.33 -13.36 5.99
C LEU A 253 -10.52 -13.27 5.04
N SER A 254 -11.72 -12.86 5.49
CA SER A 254 -12.94 -12.94 4.67
C SER A 254 -12.98 -11.88 3.57
N GLN A 255 -12.63 -10.63 3.86
CA GLN A 255 -12.70 -9.56 2.85
C GLN A 255 -11.43 -9.45 2.00
N PRO A 256 -11.54 -9.18 0.70
CA PRO A 256 -10.40 -8.97 -0.19
C PRO A 256 -9.63 -7.70 0.17
N VAL A 257 -8.33 -7.70 -0.16
CA VAL A 257 -7.52 -6.48 -0.17
C VAL A 257 -7.72 -5.78 -1.50
N GLU A 258 -8.39 -4.62 -1.49
CA GLU A 258 -8.53 -3.75 -2.65
C GLU A 258 -7.21 -3.04 -2.93
N VAL A 259 -6.74 -3.12 -4.17
CA VAL A 259 -5.53 -2.46 -4.64
C VAL A 259 -5.94 -1.48 -5.72
N GLU A 260 -5.61 -0.22 -5.51
CA GLU A 260 -5.86 0.85 -6.47
C GLU A 260 -4.60 1.67 -6.70
N GLY A 261 -4.40 2.15 -7.92
CA GLY A 261 -3.27 3.02 -8.30
C GLY A 261 -1.97 2.29 -8.64
N ALA A 262 -0.96 3.09 -9.00
CA ALA A 262 0.35 2.63 -9.44
C ALA A 262 1.50 3.12 -8.54
N ASP A 263 1.19 3.89 -7.49
CA ASP A 263 2.17 4.43 -6.55
C ASP A 263 2.69 3.41 -5.51
N GLU A 264 3.59 3.87 -4.65
CA GLU A 264 4.21 3.08 -3.59
C GLU A 264 3.18 2.56 -2.56
N THR A 265 2.08 3.27 -2.33
CA THR A 265 1.00 2.76 -1.46
C THR A 265 0.26 1.59 -2.10
N ALA A 266 0.05 1.64 -3.42
CA ALA A 266 -0.51 0.52 -4.18
C ALA A 266 0.45 -0.68 -4.19
N ALA A 267 1.76 -0.45 -4.30
CA ALA A 267 2.77 -1.51 -4.20
C ALA A 267 2.74 -2.19 -2.82
N MET A 268 2.63 -1.41 -1.73
CA MET A 268 2.45 -1.95 -0.38
C MET A 268 1.14 -2.74 -0.25
N ALA A 269 0.02 -2.24 -0.78
CA ALA A 269 -1.27 -2.94 -0.76
C ALA A 269 -1.22 -4.27 -1.52
N ARG A 270 -0.51 -4.35 -2.67
CA ARG A 270 -0.24 -5.61 -3.37
C ARG A 270 0.54 -6.60 -2.51
N GLY A 271 1.54 -6.12 -1.76
CA GLY A 271 2.27 -6.94 -0.79
C GLY A 271 1.37 -7.53 0.30
N VAL A 272 0.48 -6.71 0.88
CA VAL A 272 -0.51 -7.16 1.87
C VAL A 272 -1.50 -8.16 1.26
N GLN A 273 -1.92 -7.95 0.01
CA GLN A 273 -2.79 -8.87 -0.73
C GLN A 273 -2.11 -10.25 -0.91
N GLY A 274 -0.85 -10.27 -1.34
CA GLY A 274 -0.06 -11.50 -1.48
C GLY A 274 0.10 -12.24 -0.15
N MET A 275 0.37 -11.51 0.94
CA MET A 275 0.42 -12.07 2.29
C MET A 275 -0.91 -12.70 2.70
N GLN A 276 -2.05 -12.02 2.45
CA GLN A 276 -3.38 -12.58 2.74
C GLN A 276 -3.64 -13.87 1.95
N ALA A 277 -3.28 -13.89 0.67
CA ALA A 277 -3.47 -15.05 -0.20
C ALA A 277 -2.69 -16.27 0.31
N SER A 278 -1.41 -16.08 0.66
CA SER A 278 -0.56 -17.15 1.20
C SER A 278 -1.09 -17.70 2.53
N ILE A 279 -1.57 -16.84 3.43
CA ILE A 279 -2.17 -17.29 4.70
C ILE A 279 -3.45 -18.09 4.44
N ARG A 280 -4.32 -17.66 3.49
CA ARG A 280 -5.53 -18.41 3.13
C ARG A 280 -5.20 -19.80 2.61
N GLU A 281 -4.17 -19.92 1.76
CA GLU A 281 -3.71 -21.19 1.22
C GLU A 281 -3.24 -22.14 2.33
N VAL A 282 -2.40 -21.66 3.25
CA VAL A 282 -1.93 -22.45 4.40
C VAL A 282 -3.10 -22.92 5.27
N VAL A 283 -4.04 -22.02 5.61
CA VAL A 283 -5.21 -22.37 6.44
C VAL A 283 -6.11 -23.38 5.72
N SER A 284 -6.31 -23.24 4.41
CA SER A 284 -7.07 -24.19 3.60
C SER A 284 -6.40 -25.57 3.58
N GLY A 285 -5.07 -25.62 3.41
CA GLY A 285 -4.29 -26.85 3.47
C GLY A 285 -4.42 -27.56 4.81
N VAL A 286 -4.29 -26.81 5.92
CA VAL A 286 -4.45 -27.34 7.28
C VAL A 286 -5.86 -27.89 7.50
N ARG A 287 -6.90 -27.19 7.03
CA ARG A 287 -8.28 -27.68 7.11
C ARG A 287 -8.46 -28.99 6.34
N SER A 288 -7.99 -29.06 5.10
CA SER A 288 -8.08 -30.28 4.29
C SER A 288 -7.37 -31.46 4.95
N ALA A 289 -6.17 -31.25 5.50
CA ALA A 289 -5.43 -32.28 6.22
C ALA A 289 -6.20 -32.76 7.48
N THR A 290 -6.84 -31.83 8.19
CA THR A 290 -7.66 -32.15 9.37
C THR A 290 -8.90 -32.96 9.00
N ASP A 291 -9.57 -32.63 7.90
CA ASP A 291 -10.72 -33.39 7.39
C ASP A 291 -10.33 -34.82 6.96
N SER A 292 -9.15 -34.98 6.34
CA SER A 292 -8.59 -36.29 6.02
C SER A 292 -8.28 -37.10 7.28
N ILE A 293 -7.66 -36.49 8.30
CA ILE A 293 -7.38 -37.15 9.59
C ILE A 293 -8.68 -37.56 10.30
N ALA A 294 -9.71 -36.70 10.28
CA ALA A 294 -11.01 -37.00 10.87
C ALA A 294 -11.72 -38.16 10.16
N THR A 295 -11.54 -38.30 8.84
CA THR A 295 -12.05 -39.44 8.07
C THR A 295 -11.28 -40.71 8.38
N ALA A 296 -9.95 -40.68 8.33
CA ALA A 296 -9.10 -41.82 8.67
C ALA A 296 -9.35 -42.31 10.12
N SER A 297 -9.52 -41.40 11.06
CA SER A 297 -9.86 -41.74 12.45
C SER A 297 -11.20 -42.48 12.57
N ARG A 298 -12.21 -42.11 11.76
CA ARG A 298 -13.51 -42.80 11.72
C ARG A 298 -13.39 -44.20 11.12
N GLU A 299 -12.59 -44.37 10.08
CA GLU A 299 -12.32 -45.68 9.49
C GLU A 299 -11.57 -46.60 10.46
N VAL A 300 -10.56 -46.08 11.16
CA VAL A 300 -9.84 -46.82 12.21
C VAL A 300 -10.79 -47.24 13.33
N ALA A 301 -11.68 -46.35 13.78
CA ALA A 301 -12.66 -46.68 14.81
C ALA A 301 -13.63 -47.78 14.36
N ALA A 302 -14.12 -47.73 13.12
CA ALA A 302 -14.97 -48.77 12.54
C ALA A 302 -14.22 -50.11 12.42
N GLY A 303 -12.98 -50.09 11.94
CA GLY A 303 -12.13 -51.28 11.85
C GLY A 303 -11.81 -51.89 13.21
N ALA A 304 -11.57 -51.06 14.23
CA ALA A 304 -11.39 -51.52 15.60
C ALA A 304 -12.65 -52.20 16.15
N HIS A 305 -13.85 -51.69 15.82
CA HIS A 305 -15.10 -52.32 16.23
C HIS A 305 -15.33 -53.68 15.56
N ASP A 306 -15.10 -53.79 14.24
CA ASP A 306 -15.17 -55.06 13.51
C ASP A 306 -14.17 -56.09 14.08
N LEU A 307 -12.92 -55.65 14.34
CA LEU A 307 -11.91 -56.52 14.94
C LEU A 307 -12.32 -57.01 16.33
N SER A 308 -12.91 -56.14 17.16
CA SER A 308 -13.45 -56.51 18.47
C SER A 308 -14.53 -57.59 18.33
N GLN A 309 -15.52 -57.38 17.45
CA GLN A 309 -16.60 -58.35 17.21
C GLN A 309 -16.05 -59.70 16.72
N ARG A 310 -15.10 -59.69 15.79
CA ARG A 310 -14.44 -60.91 15.30
C ARG A 310 -13.64 -61.62 16.39
N THR A 311 -13.02 -60.87 17.29
CA THR A 311 -12.28 -61.42 18.43
C THR A 311 -13.23 -62.07 19.43
N GLU A 312 -14.36 -61.43 19.73
CA GLU A 312 -15.44 -62.02 20.55
C GLU A 312 -15.99 -63.31 19.94
N GLN A 313 -16.24 -63.32 18.62
CA GLN A 313 -16.70 -64.51 17.91
C GLN A 313 -15.64 -65.63 17.94
N ALA A 314 -14.37 -65.30 17.74
CA ALA A 314 -13.27 -66.27 17.81
C ALA A 314 -13.14 -66.87 19.22
N ALA A 315 -13.28 -66.05 20.26
CA ALA A 315 -13.29 -66.51 21.64
C ALA A 315 -14.48 -67.46 21.90
N SER A 316 -15.68 -67.14 21.40
CA SER A 316 -16.86 -68.00 21.48
C SER A 316 -16.65 -69.35 20.76
N ASN A 317 -16.09 -69.32 19.55
CA ASN A 317 -15.78 -70.54 18.79
C ASN A 317 -14.71 -71.40 19.48
N LEU A 318 -13.71 -70.78 20.11
CA LEU A 318 -12.71 -71.48 20.92
C LEU A 318 -13.35 -72.12 22.14
N GLN A 319 -14.29 -71.45 22.80
CA GLN A 319 -15.03 -72.01 23.94
C GLN A 319 -15.88 -73.21 23.51
N ALA A 320 -16.56 -73.14 22.36
CA ALA A 320 -17.28 -74.27 21.78
C ALA A 320 -16.35 -75.45 21.46
N THR A 321 -15.17 -75.17 20.90
CA THR A 321 -14.14 -76.18 20.60
C THR A 321 -13.62 -76.84 21.88
N ALA A 322 -13.33 -76.06 22.92
CA ALA A 322 -12.90 -76.58 24.22
C ALA A 322 -13.96 -77.48 24.86
N SER A 323 -15.24 -77.10 24.78
CA SER A 323 -16.36 -77.93 25.23
C SER A 323 -16.46 -79.25 24.46
N ALA A 324 -16.34 -79.20 23.12
CA ALA A 324 -16.31 -80.39 22.28
C ALA A 324 -15.12 -81.31 22.61
N MET A 325 -13.94 -80.75 22.91
CA MET A 325 -12.79 -81.52 23.39
C MET A 325 -13.05 -82.17 24.74
N GLY A 326 -13.78 -81.50 25.64
CA GLY A 326 -14.23 -82.09 26.91
C GLY A 326 -15.16 -83.28 26.70
N GLN A 327 -16.14 -83.17 25.80
CA GLN A 327 -17.03 -84.28 25.43
C GLN A 327 -16.26 -85.43 24.77
N LEU A 328 -15.36 -85.14 23.82
CA LEU A 328 -14.49 -86.13 23.19
C LEU A 328 -13.63 -86.87 24.20
N THR A 329 -13.02 -86.15 25.14
CA THR A 329 -12.20 -86.75 26.21
C THR A 329 -13.04 -87.69 27.07
N SER A 330 -14.26 -87.30 27.43
CA SER A 330 -15.21 -88.15 28.16
C SER A 330 -15.57 -89.42 27.36
N SER A 331 -15.86 -89.29 26.06
CA SER A 331 -16.13 -90.43 25.19
C SER A 331 -14.93 -91.36 25.03
N VAL A 332 -13.71 -90.83 24.92
CA VAL A 332 -12.49 -91.65 24.88
C VAL A 332 -12.29 -92.39 26.20
N GLN A 333 -12.53 -91.73 27.33
CA GLN A 333 -12.42 -92.37 28.65
C GLN A 333 -13.49 -93.46 28.84
N HIS A 334 -14.71 -93.24 28.36
CA HIS A 334 -15.77 -94.25 28.32
C HIS A 334 -15.36 -95.45 27.44
N ASN A 335 -14.89 -95.19 26.21
CA ASN A 335 -14.42 -96.24 25.30
C ASN A 335 -13.26 -97.04 25.90
N ALA A 336 -12.32 -96.40 26.59
CA ALA A 336 -11.22 -97.07 27.28
C ALA A 336 -11.71 -97.98 28.42
N ALA A 337 -12.70 -97.51 29.20
CA ALA A 337 -13.33 -98.32 30.24
C ALA A 337 -14.06 -99.54 29.65
N SER A 338 -14.87 -99.34 28.60
CA SER A 338 -15.56 -100.44 27.91
C SER A 338 -14.59 -101.44 27.28
N ALA A 339 -13.46 -100.98 26.71
CA ALA A 339 -12.41 -101.87 26.22
C ALA A 339 -11.77 -102.68 27.35
N GLY A 340 -11.59 -102.07 28.54
CA GLY A 340 -11.12 -102.76 29.74
C GLY A 340 -12.10 -103.84 30.23
N GLU A 341 -13.39 -103.54 30.25
CA GLU A 341 -14.45 -104.49 30.60
C GLU A 341 -14.53 -105.65 29.59
N ALA A 342 -14.49 -105.34 28.29
CA ALA A 342 -14.45 -106.34 27.22
C ALA A 342 -13.22 -107.25 27.33
N LYS A 343 -12.06 -106.70 27.67
CA LYS A 343 -10.84 -107.47 27.95
C LYS A 343 -11.05 -108.43 29.12
N ALA A 344 -11.60 -107.96 30.24
CA ALA A 344 -11.86 -108.79 31.41
C ALA A 344 -12.85 -109.93 31.10
N LEU A 345 -13.89 -109.65 30.30
CA LEU A 345 -14.84 -110.66 29.86
C LEU A 345 -14.19 -111.71 28.95
N ALA A 346 -13.31 -111.29 28.06
CA ALA A 346 -12.54 -112.20 27.20
C ALA A 346 -11.57 -113.09 28.01
N GLU A 347 -10.91 -112.54 29.03
CA GLU A 347 -10.07 -113.32 29.96
C GLU A 347 -10.88 -114.37 30.74
N GLN A 348 -12.06 -114.01 31.24
CA GLN A 348 -12.97 -114.96 31.89
C GLN A 348 -13.43 -116.07 30.93
N ALA A 349 -13.81 -115.71 29.70
CA ALA A 349 -14.21 -116.68 28.69
C ALA A 349 -13.05 -117.64 28.34
N ALA A 350 -11.82 -117.13 28.24
CA ALA A 350 -10.63 -117.94 28.04
C ALA A 350 -10.39 -118.90 29.23
N GLU A 351 -10.57 -118.45 30.47
CA GLU A 351 -10.45 -119.30 31.66
C GLU A 351 -11.51 -120.42 31.68
N VAL A 352 -12.75 -120.11 31.32
CA VAL A 352 -13.82 -121.11 31.15
C VAL A 352 -13.45 -122.12 30.06
N ALA A 353 -12.90 -121.66 28.93
CA ALA A 353 -12.45 -122.54 27.86
C ALA A 353 -11.32 -123.48 28.32
N VAL A 354 -10.33 -122.99 29.10
CA VAL A 354 -9.26 -123.82 29.68
C VAL A 354 -9.83 -124.90 30.61
N ARG A 355 -10.78 -124.56 31.47
CA ARG A 355 -11.50 -125.55 32.29
C ARG A 355 -12.26 -126.56 31.44
N GLY A 356 -12.91 -126.11 30.37
CA GLY A 356 -13.57 -126.97 29.39
C GLY A 356 -12.63 -127.98 28.73
N VAL A 357 -11.42 -127.57 28.34
CA VAL A 357 -10.39 -128.46 27.80
C VAL A 357 -10.01 -129.56 28.81
N SER A 358 -9.90 -129.23 30.10
CA SER A 358 -9.63 -130.21 31.16
C SER A 358 -10.73 -131.26 31.27
N VAL A 359 -12.00 -130.84 31.26
CA VAL A 359 -13.16 -131.75 31.34
C VAL A 359 -13.24 -132.66 30.11
N VAL A 360 -13.02 -132.11 28.91
CA VAL A 360 -12.98 -132.90 27.67
C VAL A 360 -11.82 -133.91 27.71
N GLY A 361 -10.66 -133.53 28.26
CA GLY A 361 -9.55 -134.46 28.49
C GLY A 361 -9.94 -135.65 29.39
N GLU A 362 -10.70 -135.40 30.45
CA GLU A 362 -11.22 -136.43 31.36
C GLU A 362 -12.23 -137.37 30.66
N VAL A 363 -13.07 -136.82 29.79
CA VAL A 363 -14.01 -137.60 28.95
C VAL A 363 -13.26 -138.49 27.96
N VAL A 364 -12.23 -137.98 27.29
CA VAL A 364 -11.39 -138.77 26.36
C VAL A 364 -10.71 -139.92 27.10
N GLN A 365 -10.16 -139.66 28.29
CA GLN A 365 -9.56 -140.71 29.11
C GLN A 365 -10.58 -141.79 29.51
N THR A 366 -11.81 -141.39 29.83
CA THR A 366 -12.90 -142.31 30.17
C THR A 366 -13.34 -143.14 28.96
N MET A 367 -13.45 -142.53 27.76
CA MET A 367 -13.72 -143.25 26.51
C MET A 367 -12.60 -144.25 26.18
N GLY A 368 -11.33 -143.91 26.46
CA GLY A 368 -10.22 -144.85 26.35
C GLY A 368 -10.38 -146.08 27.25
N LYS A 369 -10.82 -145.90 28.50
CA LYS A 369 -11.12 -147.00 29.43
C LYS A 369 -12.26 -147.89 28.92
N ILE A 370 -13.33 -147.28 28.38
CA ILE A 370 -14.48 -147.99 27.79
C ILE A 370 -14.04 -148.82 26.57
N SER A 371 -13.23 -148.23 25.68
CA SER A 371 -12.68 -148.95 24.51
C SER A 371 -11.85 -150.17 24.94
N SER A 372 -11.01 -150.02 25.98
CA SER A 372 -10.22 -151.14 26.48
C SER A 372 -11.09 -152.25 27.10
N SER A 373 -12.14 -151.88 27.84
CA SER A 373 -13.11 -152.85 28.39
C SER A 373 -13.86 -153.57 27.28
N SER A 374 -14.24 -152.87 26.21
CA SER A 374 -14.96 -153.44 25.07
C SER A 374 -14.09 -154.43 24.29
N ALA A 375 -12.80 -154.13 24.09
CA ALA A 375 -11.85 -155.08 23.50
C ALA A 375 -11.72 -156.35 24.35
N ARG A 376 -11.64 -156.18 25.68
CA ARG A 376 -11.58 -157.31 26.63
C ARG A 376 -12.84 -158.18 26.59
N ILE A 377 -14.02 -157.58 26.39
CA ILE A 377 -15.27 -158.30 26.16
C ILE A 377 -15.21 -159.07 24.82
N GLY A 378 -14.65 -158.48 23.77
CA GLY A 378 -14.43 -159.13 22.47
C GLY A 378 -13.55 -160.38 22.59
N ASP A 379 -12.46 -160.33 23.35
CA ASP A 379 -11.60 -161.49 23.62
C ASP A 379 -12.36 -162.61 24.35
N ILE A 380 -13.22 -162.25 25.31
CA ILE A 380 -14.08 -163.21 26.03
C ILE A 380 -15.09 -163.85 25.08
N ILE A 381 -15.77 -163.06 24.24
CA ILE A 381 -16.73 -163.57 23.24
C ILE A 381 -16.04 -164.52 22.26
N GLY A 382 -14.83 -164.19 21.78
CA GLY A 382 -14.05 -165.08 20.92
C GLY A 382 -13.70 -166.41 21.60
N THR A 383 -13.43 -166.37 22.91
CA THR A 383 -13.22 -167.59 23.71
C THR A 383 -14.51 -168.42 23.84
N ILE A 384 -15.66 -167.75 24.05
CA ILE A 384 -16.98 -168.40 24.13
C ILE A 384 -17.37 -169.05 22.79
N ASP A 385 -17.12 -168.39 21.66
CA ASP A 385 -17.38 -168.94 20.33
C ASP A 385 -16.53 -170.19 20.06
N GLY A 386 -15.27 -170.19 20.54
CA GLY A 386 -14.43 -171.39 20.56
C GLY A 386 -15.01 -172.55 21.37
N ILE A 387 -15.56 -172.28 22.57
CA ILE A 387 -16.23 -173.29 23.40
C ILE A 387 -17.53 -173.78 22.75
N ALA A 388 -18.31 -172.88 22.14
CA ALA A 388 -19.55 -173.21 21.46
C ALA A 388 -19.29 -174.13 20.25
N PHE A 389 -18.25 -173.86 19.47
CA PHE A 389 -17.84 -174.72 18.35
C PHE A 389 -17.41 -176.12 18.83
N GLN A 390 -16.60 -176.19 19.89
CA GLN A 390 -16.22 -177.47 20.51
C GLN A 390 -17.44 -178.26 21.02
N THR A 391 -18.41 -177.56 21.64
CA THR A 391 -19.65 -178.16 22.15
C THR A 391 -20.52 -178.67 21.01
N ASN A 392 -20.61 -177.94 19.90
CA ASN A 392 -21.34 -178.35 18.70
C ASN A 392 -20.76 -179.63 18.07
N ILE A 393 -19.44 -179.75 18.00
CA ILE A 393 -18.77 -180.97 17.52
C ILE A 393 -19.03 -182.15 18.48
N LEU A 394 -19.00 -181.92 19.79
CA LEU A 394 -19.29 -182.94 20.80
C LEU A 394 -20.73 -183.45 20.69
N ALA A 395 -21.69 -182.53 20.54
CA ALA A 395 -23.11 -182.84 20.40
C ALA A 395 -23.40 -183.61 19.10
N LEU A 396 -22.75 -183.25 18.00
CA LEU A 396 -22.90 -183.95 16.73
C LEU A 396 -22.37 -185.39 16.81
N ASN A 397 -21.20 -185.59 17.42
CA ASN A 397 -20.65 -186.94 17.64
C ASN A 397 -21.57 -187.79 18.54
N ALA A 398 -22.14 -187.19 19.59
CA ALA A 398 -23.12 -187.86 20.45
C ALA A 398 -24.39 -188.26 19.68
N ALA A 399 -24.92 -187.38 18.83
CA ALA A 399 -26.11 -187.65 18.01
C ALA A 399 -25.89 -188.77 16.97
N VAL A 400 -24.69 -188.87 16.38
CA VAL A 400 -24.34 -189.93 15.43
C VAL A 400 -24.27 -191.30 16.12
N GLU A 401 -23.70 -191.37 17.32
CA GLU A 401 -23.60 -192.63 18.05
C GLU A 401 -24.95 -193.07 18.64
N ALA A 402 -25.78 -192.11 19.06
CA ALA A 402 -27.17 -192.34 19.48
C ALA A 402 -28.02 -192.97 18.36
N ALA A 403 -27.88 -192.50 17.11
CA ALA A 403 -28.58 -193.06 15.96
C ALA A 403 -28.16 -194.52 15.63
N ARG A 404 -26.97 -194.93 16.08
CA ARG A 404 -26.42 -196.28 15.87
C ARG A 404 -26.96 -197.32 16.85
N ALA A 405 -27.44 -196.89 18.03
CA ALA A 405 -27.89 -197.76 19.12
C ALA A 405 -29.38 -198.18 19.05
N GLY A 406 -30.13 -197.72 18.04
CA GLY A 406 -31.55 -198.07 17.89
C GLY A 406 -32.44 -197.57 19.06
N GLU A 407 -33.49 -198.31 19.42
CA GLU A 407 -34.50 -197.89 20.43
C GLU A 407 -33.93 -197.62 21.84
N GLN A 408 -32.70 -198.04 22.16
CA GLN A 408 -32.03 -197.71 23.43
C GLN A 408 -31.35 -196.32 23.43
N GLY A 409 -31.26 -195.63 22.28
CA GLY A 409 -30.49 -194.39 22.09
C GLY A 409 -31.31 -193.15 21.74
N ARG A 410 -32.63 -193.15 21.92
CA ARG A 410 -33.49 -191.98 21.62
C ARG A 410 -33.39 -190.82 22.62
N GLY A 411 -32.78 -191.06 23.78
CA GLY A 411 -32.56 -190.07 24.83
C GLY A 411 -31.32 -189.24 24.58
#